data_AF-A0A2A5ECR7-F1
#
_entry.id   AF-A0A2A5ECR7-F1
#
_cell.length_a   1.000
_cell.length_b   1.000
_cell.length_c   1.000
_cell.angle_alpha   90.00
_cell.angle_beta   90.00
_cell.angle_gamma   90.00
#
_symmetry.space_group_name_H-M   'P 1'
#
loop_
_entity.id
_entity.type
_entity.pdbx_description
1 polymer ?
#
loop_
_entity_poly.entity_id
_entity_poly.type
_entity_poly.pdbx_seq_one_letter_code
_entity_poly.pdbx_strand_id
1 'polypeptide(L)'
;MEEEKPFDPQLLRRMMMGDFSSDSSGFSQPSKNINKSSSPKRKVELDLHFEKLFPTQASLSSGEKLKLQIDELNHFLKDSKSQGVRSAYLIVGKGEGILRKEVKKILSNKNIRFAEIANPPYFGNAIKVNL
;
A
#
# COMPACT_ATOMS: atom_id res chain seq x y z
N MET A 1 -23.26 19.28 -40.81
CA MET A 1 -23.94 20.44 -40.22
C MET A 1 -24.00 20.16 -38.74
N GLU A 2 -23.06 20.70 -37.97
CA GLU A 2 -23.00 20.54 -36.52
C GLU A 2 -24.11 21.39 -35.90
N GLU A 3 -25.05 20.74 -35.21
CA GLU A 3 -26.13 21.41 -34.49
C GLU A 3 -25.55 22.11 -33.26
N GLU A 4 -25.30 23.41 -33.38
CA GLU A 4 -24.99 24.26 -32.23
C GLU A 4 -26.19 24.29 -31.29
N LYS A 5 -26.07 23.63 -30.13
CA LYS A 5 -27.07 23.70 -29.06
C LYS A 5 -27.28 25.16 -28.67
N PRO A 6 -28.53 25.68 -28.69
CA PRO A 6 -28.77 27.08 -28.38
C PRO A 6 -28.42 27.37 -26.92
N PHE A 7 -27.71 28.48 -26.71
CA PHE A 7 -27.38 29.00 -25.40
C PHE A 7 -28.67 29.38 -24.67
N ASP A 8 -29.01 28.61 -23.64
CA ASP A 8 -30.18 28.88 -22.80
C ASP A 8 -29.78 29.81 -21.63
N PRO A 9 -30.20 31.10 -21.65
CA PRO A 9 -29.84 32.06 -20.62
C PRO A 9 -30.42 31.69 -19.25
N GLN A 10 -31.48 30.88 -19.19
CA GLN A 10 -32.05 30.38 -17.94
C GLN A 10 -31.10 29.38 -17.26
N LEU A 11 -30.45 28.52 -18.05
CA LEU A 11 -29.51 27.52 -17.55
C LEU A 11 -28.25 28.19 -16.95
N LEU A 12 -27.72 29.22 -17.62
CA LEU A 12 -26.58 29.98 -17.10
C LEU A 12 -26.92 30.71 -15.80
N ARG A 13 -28.12 31.31 -15.72
CA ARG A 13 -28.60 32.02 -14.53
C ARG A 13 -28.77 31.07 -13.34
N ARG A 14 -29.25 29.84 -13.57
CA ARG A 14 -29.36 28.79 -12.55
C ARG A 14 -27.98 28.35 -12.03
N MET A 15 -26.99 28.20 -12.91
CA MET A 15 -25.61 27.88 -12.51
C MET A 15 -24.96 28.97 -11.66
N MET A 16 -25.20 30.25 -11.97
CA MET A 16 -24.64 31.39 -11.21
C MET A 16 -25.32 31.62 -9.85
N MET A 17 -26.60 31.22 -9.69
CA MET A 17 -27.34 31.39 -8.43
C MET A 17 -27.12 30.25 -7.41
N GLY A 18 -26.27 29.27 -7.72
CA GLY A 18 -25.84 28.24 -6.76
C GLY A 18 -26.91 27.20 -6.40
N ASP A 19 -27.97 27.07 -7.20
CA ASP A 19 -29.07 26.14 -6.98
C ASP A 19 -28.81 24.73 -7.57
N PHE A 20 -27.52 24.36 -7.67
CA PHE A 20 -27.12 23.00 -7.97
C PHE A 20 -26.78 22.33 -6.64
N SER A 21 -27.81 21.76 -6.01
CA SER A 21 -27.63 20.72 -5.00
C SER A 21 -26.69 19.67 -5.60
N SER A 22 -25.58 19.38 -4.92
CA SER A 22 -24.41 18.64 -5.41
C SER A 22 -24.64 17.13 -5.67
N ASP A 23 -25.78 16.74 -6.24
CA ASP A 23 -26.21 15.35 -6.39
C ASP A 23 -26.23 14.84 -7.85
N SER A 24 -25.74 15.58 -8.86
CA SER A 24 -25.73 15.03 -10.23
C SER A 24 -24.75 13.87 -10.42
N SER A 25 -25.29 12.67 -10.23
CA SER A 25 -25.01 11.47 -11.02
C SER A 25 -24.73 11.83 -12.48
N GLY A 26 -23.52 11.50 -12.95
CA GLY A 26 -23.18 11.79 -14.33
C GLY A 26 -21.81 11.37 -14.86
N PHE A 27 -20.94 10.64 -14.13
CA PHE A 27 -19.78 9.98 -14.74
C PHE A 27 -19.43 8.66 -14.04
N SER A 28 -19.48 7.60 -14.83
CA SER A 28 -19.13 6.23 -14.48
C SER A 28 -17.65 6.08 -14.15
N GLN A 29 -17.34 5.67 -12.93
CA GLN A 29 -16.18 4.83 -12.65
C GLN A 29 -16.71 3.59 -11.90
N PRO A 30 -16.49 2.36 -12.41
CA PRO A 30 -16.73 1.16 -11.62
C PRO A 30 -15.62 1.07 -10.57
N SER A 31 -15.71 1.88 -9.53
CA SER A 31 -14.91 1.71 -8.32
C SER A 31 -15.41 0.45 -7.63
N LYS A 32 -14.68 -0.63 -7.92
CA LYS A 32 -14.80 -1.96 -7.35
C LYS A 32 -15.14 -1.86 -5.86
N ASN A 33 -16.41 -2.10 -5.56
CA ASN A 33 -16.95 -2.20 -4.22
C ASN A 33 -16.30 -3.41 -3.54
N ILE A 34 -15.15 -3.21 -2.90
CA ILE A 34 -14.62 -4.19 -1.94
C ILE A 34 -15.29 -3.88 -0.61
N ASN A 35 -16.55 -4.29 -0.51
CA ASN A 35 -17.10 -4.66 0.77
C ASN A 35 -16.31 -5.88 1.25
N LYS A 36 -15.32 -5.65 2.11
CA LYS A 36 -14.88 -6.69 3.03
C LYS A 36 -14.98 -6.13 4.44
N SER A 37 -16.20 -6.22 4.96
CA SER A 37 -16.45 -6.32 6.38
C SER A 37 -15.49 -7.33 7.01
N SER A 38 -14.88 -6.96 8.13
CA SER A 38 -14.89 -7.73 9.37
C SER A 38 -13.59 -7.51 10.14
N SER A 39 -13.72 -6.86 11.29
CA SER A 39 -12.74 -6.73 12.38
C SER A 39 -11.47 -5.91 12.11
N PRO A 40 -11.12 -4.92 12.96
CA PRO A 40 -9.76 -4.41 13.04
C PRO A 40 -8.91 -5.50 13.71
N LYS A 41 -8.64 -6.60 12.99
CA LYS A 41 -7.44 -7.38 13.28
C LYS A 41 -6.31 -6.39 13.04
N ARG A 42 -5.65 -5.94 14.11
CA ARG A 42 -4.47 -5.07 14.04
C ARG A 42 -3.56 -5.66 12.96
N LYS A 43 -3.58 -5.06 11.77
CA LYS A 43 -2.77 -5.52 10.66
C LYS A 43 -1.37 -5.07 11.01
N VAL A 44 -0.53 -6.01 11.40
CA VAL A 44 0.86 -5.71 11.69
C VAL A 44 1.57 -5.62 10.34
N GLU A 45 2.04 -4.43 10.02
CA GLU A 45 2.62 -4.08 8.72
C GLU A 45 4.01 -3.50 8.97
N LEU A 46 5.00 -4.00 8.25
CA LEU A 46 6.36 -3.50 8.27
C LEU A 46 6.71 -2.96 6.89
N ASP A 47 6.95 -1.65 6.81
CA ASP A 47 7.50 -1.02 5.63
C ASP A 47 9.02 -1.07 5.67
N LEU A 48 9.61 -1.81 4.73
CA LEU A 48 11.06 -1.94 4.63
C LEU A 48 11.71 -0.87 3.75
N HIS A 49 10.98 0.12 3.22
CA HIS A 49 11.62 1.21 2.46
C HIS A 49 12.64 1.96 3.32
N PHE A 50 13.86 2.10 2.83
CA PHE A 50 14.97 2.67 3.62
C PHE A 50 14.68 4.10 4.09
N GLU A 51 14.03 4.93 3.25
CA GLU A 51 13.62 6.29 3.62
C GLU A 51 12.63 6.32 4.79
N LYS A 52 11.85 5.25 4.97
CA LYS A 52 10.90 5.13 6.08
C LYS A 52 11.57 4.70 7.37
N LEU A 53 12.55 3.79 7.28
CA LEU A 53 13.28 3.27 8.44
C LEU A 53 14.38 4.23 8.91
N PHE A 54 15.15 4.81 7.98
CA PHE A 54 16.33 5.61 8.27
C PHE A 54 16.34 6.92 7.44
N PRO A 55 15.42 7.87 7.71
CA PRO A 55 15.31 9.11 6.95
C PRO A 55 16.58 9.98 7.00
N THR A 56 17.39 9.85 8.05
CA THR A 56 18.61 10.64 8.27
C THR A 56 19.88 10.01 7.66
N GLN A 57 19.82 8.77 7.18
CA GLN A 57 21.01 8.02 6.71
C GLN A 57 20.98 7.73 5.20
N ALA A 58 20.41 8.65 4.41
CA ALA A 58 20.24 8.50 2.96
C ALA A 58 21.56 8.28 2.19
N SER A 59 22.70 8.72 2.73
CA SER A 59 24.02 8.62 2.10
C SER A 59 24.68 7.24 2.16
N LEU A 60 24.06 6.24 2.79
CA LEU A 60 24.63 4.89 2.87
C LEU A 60 24.65 4.18 1.51
N SER A 61 25.62 3.29 1.32
CA SER A 61 25.70 2.43 0.14
C SER A 61 24.53 1.45 0.09
N SER A 62 24.16 0.99 -1.11
CA SER A 62 23.04 0.05 -1.29
C SER A 62 23.20 -1.24 -0.47
N GLY A 63 24.43 -1.71 -0.26
CA GLY A 63 24.72 -2.90 0.56
C GLY A 63 24.51 -2.67 2.05
N GLU A 64 24.89 -1.50 2.56
CA GLU A 64 24.67 -1.13 3.97
C GLU A 64 23.18 -0.90 4.26
N LYS A 65 22.48 -0.23 3.33
CA LYS A 65 21.01 -0.06 3.40
C LYS A 65 20.30 -1.40 3.50
N LEU A 66 20.69 -2.36 2.66
CA LEU A 66 20.13 -3.72 2.69
C LEU A 66 20.38 -4.40 4.04
N LYS A 67 21.60 -4.31 4.57
CA LYS A 67 21.93 -4.92 5.87
C LYS A 67 21.07 -4.38 7.00
N LEU A 68 20.87 -3.06 7.05
CA LEU A 68 20.01 -2.41 8.04
C LEU A 68 18.54 -2.82 7.90
N GLN A 69 18.01 -2.86 6.67
CA GLN A 69 16.64 -3.33 6.40
C GLN A 69 16.42 -4.77 6.88
N ILE A 70 17.42 -5.63 6.66
CA ILE A 70 17.37 -7.02 7.10
C ILE A 70 17.47 -7.16 8.62
N ASP A 71 18.25 -6.30 9.29
CA ASP A 71 18.34 -6.28 10.75
C ASP A 71 16.99 -5.89 11.38
N GLU A 72 16.38 -4.81 10.87
CA GLU A 72 15.03 -4.37 11.26
C GLU A 72 13.97 -5.45 11.03
N LEU A 73 14.02 -6.14 9.88
CA LEU A 73 13.15 -7.29 9.64
C LEU A 73 13.31 -8.36 10.73
N ASN A 74 14.54 -8.72 11.09
CA ASN A 74 14.78 -9.74 12.11
C ASN A 74 14.28 -9.30 13.48
N HIS A 75 14.45 -8.03 13.83
CA HIS A 75 13.95 -7.44 15.05
C HIS A 75 12.42 -7.50 15.09
N PHE A 76 11.77 -7.01 14.04
CA PHE A 76 10.31 -7.06 13.89
C PHE A 76 9.74 -8.48 13.97
N LEU A 77 10.41 -9.48 13.37
CA LEU A 77 9.98 -10.88 13.44
C LEU A 77 10.06 -11.42 14.88
N LYS A 78 11.10 -11.06 15.64
CA LYS A 78 11.24 -11.44 17.05
C LYS A 78 10.16 -10.77 17.89
N ASP A 79 9.96 -9.48 17.72
CA ASP A 79 8.96 -8.70 18.44
C ASP A 79 7.55 -9.20 18.16
N SER A 80 7.23 -9.44 16.90
CA SER A 80 5.93 -9.96 16.47
C SER A 80 5.67 -11.35 17.08
N LYS A 81 6.69 -12.20 17.16
CA LYS A 81 6.58 -13.51 17.81
C LYS A 81 6.35 -13.37 19.32
N SER A 82 7.06 -12.44 19.98
CA SER A 82 6.89 -12.14 21.40
C SER A 82 5.48 -11.59 21.71
N GLN A 83 4.95 -10.75 20.83
CA GLN A 83 3.62 -10.16 20.95
C GLN A 83 2.48 -11.13 20.55
N GLY A 84 2.79 -12.36 20.12
CA GLY A 84 1.79 -13.33 19.68
C GLY A 84 1.06 -12.93 18.40
N VAL A 85 1.73 -12.17 17.52
CA VAL A 85 1.16 -11.74 16.24
C VAL A 85 1.04 -12.95 15.31
N ARG A 86 -0.19 -13.27 14.91
CA ARG A 86 -0.45 -14.41 14.02
C ARG A 86 0.00 -14.17 12.57
N SER A 87 -0.10 -12.95 12.07
CA SER A 87 0.30 -12.66 10.68
C SER A 87 0.72 -11.21 10.51
N ALA A 88 1.72 -10.99 9.68
CA ALA A 88 2.21 -9.66 9.33
C ALA A 88 2.39 -9.49 7.82
N TYR A 89 2.43 -8.24 7.36
CA TYR A 89 2.72 -7.89 5.97
C TYR A 89 4.05 -7.15 5.90
N LEU A 90 4.95 -7.62 5.05
CA LEU A 90 6.25 -7.02 4.77
C LEU A 90 6.19 -6.32 3.42
N ILE A 91 6.40 -5.01 3.38
CA ILE A 91 6.38 -4.20 2.15
C ILE A 91 7.82 -4.04 1.66
N VAL A 92 8.15 -4.63 0.51
CA VAL A 92 9.53 -4.66 -0.03
C VAL A 92 9.72 -3.77 -1.26
N GLY A 93 8.65 -3.19 -1.80
CA GLY A 93 8.70 -2.28 -2.96
C GLY A 93 8.84 -2.98 -4.33
N LYS A 94 8.97 -2.17 -5.39
CA LYS A 94 9.09 -2.62 -6.81
C LYS A 94 10.52 -2.57 -7.38
N GLY A 95 11.54 -2.50 -6.54
CA GLY A 95 12.93 -2.41 -7.01
C GLY A 95 13.42 -3.68 -7.75
N GLU A 96 14.73 -3.83 -7.89
CA GLU A 96 15.40 -4.98 -8.55
C GLU A 96 15.12 -6.35 -7.91
N GLY A 97 14.45 -6.37 -6.76
CA GLY A 97 14.07 -7.59 -6.06
C GLY A 97 15.19 -8.22 -5.23
N ILE A 98 16.31 -7.53 -5.02
CA ILE A 98 17.39 -7.95 -4.12
C ILE A 98 16.84 -8.12 -2.69
N LEU A 99 16.17 -7.08 -2.16
CA LEU A 99 15.53 -7.11 -0.85
C LEU A 99 14.52 -8.26 -0.75
N ARG A 100 13.68 -8.44 -1.78
CA ARG A 100 12.71 -9.55 -1.86
C ARG A 100 13.38 -10.92 -1.77
N LYS A 101 14.51 -11.13 -2.46
CA LYS A 101 15.25 -12.40 -2.44
C LYS A 101 15.83 -12.69 -1.06
N GLU A 102 16.47 -11.70 -0.44
CA GLU A 102 17.05 -11.85 0.90
C GLU A 102 15.98 -12.08 1.98
N VAL A 103 14.88 -11.32 1.94
CA VAL A 103 13.74 -11.51 2.86
C VAL A 103 13.21 -12.94 2.77
N LYS A 104 12.96 -13.44 1.55
CA LYS A 104 12.51 -14.83 1.35
C LYS A 104 13.50 -15.85 1.90
N LYS A 105 14.79 -15.66 1.66
CA LYS A 105 15.85 -16.54 2.17
C LYS A 105 15.81 -16.64 3.69
N ILE A 106 15.66 -15.51 4.37
CA ILE A 106 15.56 -15.45 5.84
C ILE A 106 14.28 -16.12 6.34
N LEU A 107 13.14 -15.86 5.70
CA LEU A 107 11.86 -16.47 6.09
C LEU A 107 11.90 -18.00 5.92
N SER A 108 12.47 -18.48 4.82
CA SER A 108 12.72 -19.91 4.59
C SER A 108 13.65 -20.50 5.65
N ASN A 109 14.77 -19.82 5.96
CA ASN A 109 15.71 -20.28 6.99
C ASN A 109 15.07 -20.35 8.39
N LYS A 110 14.14 -19.46 8.69
CA LYS A 110 13.37 -19.46 9.95
C LYS A 110 12.16 -20.39 9.91
N ASN A 111 11.95 -21.12 8.81
CA ASN A 111 10.81 -21.99 8.57
C ASN A 111 9.44 -21.29 8.75
N ILE A 112 9.38 -20.00 8.42
CA ILE A 112 8.18 -19.16 8.53
C ILE A 112 7.38 -19.31 7.24
N ARG A 113 6.08 -19.56 7.35
CA ARG A 113 5.21 -19.63 6.16
C ARG A 113 4.99 -18.24 5.61
N PHE A 114 5.29 -18.05 4.33
CA PHE A 114 5.09 -16.78 3.64
C PHE A 114 4.34 -16.95 2.31
N ALA A 115 3.62 -15.91 1.92
CA ALA A 115 2.90 -15.83 0.65
C ALA A 115 3.12 -14.46 0.03
N GLU A 116 3.39 -14.44 -1.27
CA GLU A 116 3.55 -13.19 -1.98
C GLU A 116 2.22 -12.62 -2.40
N ILE A 117 2.11 -11.29 -2.29
CA ILE A 117 0.93 -10.56 -2.71
C ILE A 117 1.35 -9.67 -3.86
N ALA A 118 0.84 -10.01 -5.05
CA ALA A 118 1.12 -9.29 -6.28
C ALA A 118 0.39 -7.93 -6.34
N ASN A 119 -0.81 -7.83 -5.75
CA ASN A 119 -1.62 -6.61 -5.69
C ASN A 119 -2.01 -6.29 -4.24
N PRO A 120 -1.05 -5.91 -3.38
CA PRO A 120 -1.40 -5.44 -2.05
C PRO A 120 -2.08 -4.07 -2.15
N PRO A 121 -2.87 -3.65 -1.15
CA PRO A 121 -3.42 -2.29 -1.08
C PRO A 121 -2.34 -1.21 -0.84
N TYR A 122 -1.06 -1.59 -0.90
CA TYR A 122 0.11 -0.74 -0.72
C TYR A 122 0.89 -0.67 -2.04
N PHE A 123 1.58 0.45 -2.27
CA PHE A 123 2.31 0.68 -3.50
C PHE A 123 3.55 -0.25 -3.56
N GLY A 124 3.46 -1.38 -4.27
CA GLY A 124 4.59 -2.26 -4.55
C GLY A 124 4.37 -3.74 -4.25
N ASN A 125 5.45 -4.52 -4.16
CA ASN A 125 5.37 -5.93 -3.81
C ASN A 125 5.32 -6.09 -2.28
N ALA A 126 4.44 -6.97 -1.80
CA ALA A 126 4.36 -7.30 -0.38
C ALA A 126 4.42 -8.81 -0.16
N ILE A 127 4.95 -9.20 0.98
CA ILE A 127 5.04 -10.59 1.43
C ILE A 127 4.24 -10.70 2.72
N LYS A 128 3.19 -11.51 2.72
CA LYS A 128 2.47 -11.87 3.93
C LYS A 128 3.21 -13.00 4.62
N VAL A 129 3.49 -12.83 5.89
CA VAL A 129 4.10 -13.85 6.74
C VAL A 129 3.12 -14.32 7.81
N ASN A 130 3.21 -15.59 8.17
CA ASN A 130 2.44 -16.23 9.23
C ASN A 130 3.43 -16.69 10.30
N LEU A 131 3.38 -16.07 11.48
CA LEU A 131 4.38 -16.18 12.54
C LEU A 131 3.92 -17.12 13.65
#